data_AF-A0A924DY09-F1
#
_entry.id   AF-A0A924DY09-F1
#
_cell.length_a   1.000
_cell.length_b   1.000
_cell.length_c   1.000
_cell.angle_alpha   90.00
_cell.angle_beta   90.00
_cell.angle_gamma   90.00
#
_symmetry.space_group_name_H-M   'P 1'
#
loop_
_entity.id
_entity.type
_entity.pdbx_description
1 polymer ?
#
loop_
_entity_poly.entity_id
_entity_poly.type
_entity_poly.pdbx_seq_one_letter_code
_entity_poly.pdbx_strand_id
1 'polypeptide(L)'
;MSVNVARPDGVADFHGLPPENRMGPLERVRWAPGFDWPALFKRARPVIIEGFVASWPASGTWSLGSLRARLGRRPVRAAVVGPGGVTTLDYSQGTP
;
A
#
# COMPACT_ATOMS: atom_id res chain seq x y z
N MET A 1 -11.77 16.65 9.78
CA MET A 1 -11.43 15.33 10.39
C MET A 1 -12.15 14.28 9.57
N SER A 2 -11.44 13.53 8.73
CA SER A 2 -12.05 12.57 7.80
C SER A 2 -11.79 11.16 8.31
N VAL A 3 -12.85 10.44 8.69
CA VAL A 3 -12.75 9.06 9.18
C VAL A 3 -12.82 8.13 7.98
N ASN A 4 -11.74 7.41 7.69
CA ASN A 4 -11.75 6.31 6.74
C ASN A 4 -12.49 5.13 7.39
N VAL A 5 -13.75 4.90 7.00
CA VAL A 5 -14.47 3.68 7.34
C VAL A 5 -14.26 2.70 6.18
N ALA A 6 -13.41 1.71 6.36
CA ALA A 6 -13.31 0.59 5.43
C ALA A 6 -14.62 -0.21 5.46
N ARG A 7 -15.30 -0.33 4.33
CA ARG A 7 -16.47 -1.20 4.19
C ARG A 7 -16.02 -2.67 4.06
N PRO A 8 -16.86 -3.64 4.51
CA PRO A 8 -16.54 -5.06 4.49
C PRO A 8 -16.45 -5.68 3.08
N ASP A 9 -16.77 -4.93 2.02
CA ASP A 9 -16.64 -5.32 0.61
C ASP A 9 -15.29 -4.95 -0.02
N GLY A 10 -14.40 -4.28 0.73
CA GLY A 10 -13.06 -3.92 0.27
C GLY A 10 -12.99 -2.74 -0.69
N VAL A 11 -14.12 -2.07 -0.97
CA VAL A 11 -14.14 -0.86 -1.80
C VAL A 11 -13.98 0.36 -0.89
N ALA A 12 -12.85 1.06 -1.01
CA ALA A 12 -12.67 2.36 -0.38
C ALA A 12 -13.62 3.37 -1.05
N ASP A 13 -14.77 3.62 -0.42
CA ASP A 13 -15.69 4.66 -0.86
C ASP A 13 -15.07 6.03 -0.57
N PHE A 14 -14.67 6.75 -1.61
CA PHE A 14 -14.20 8.15 -1.51
C PHE A 14 -15.36 9.15 -1.24
N HIS A 15 -16.47 8.68 -0.69
CA HIS A 15 -17.62 9.49 -0.31
C HIS A 15 -17.29 10.26 0.97
N GLY A 16 -16.77 11.48 0.79
CA GLY A 16 -16.45 12.39 1.90
C GLY A 16 -15.26 13.30 1.65
N LEU A 17 -14.48 13.07 0.58
CA LEU A 17 -13.49 14.05 0.16
C LEU A 17 -14.21 15.22 -0.54
N PRO A 18 -13.90 16.47 -0.14
CA PRO A 18 -14.28 17.65 -0.90
C PRO A 18 -13.91 17.45 -2.39
N PRO A 19 -14.72 17.91 -3.35
CA PRO A 19 -14.47 17.69 -4.78
C PRO A 19 -13.04 18.03 -5.22
N GLU A 20 -12.45 19.07 -4.63
CA GLU A 20 -11.07 19.51 -4.82
C GLU A 20 -10.01 18.50 -4.39
N ASN A 21 -10.36 17.55 -3.51
CA ASN A 21 -9.52 16.47 -3.02
C ASN A 21 -9.80 15.12 -3.70
N ARG A 22 -10.75 15.07 -4.64
CA ARG A 22 -11.00 13.88 -5.45
C ARG A 22 -9.96 13.86 -6.57
N MET A 23 -8.83 13.19 -6.35
CA MET A 23 -7.99 12.81 -7.49
C MET A 23 -8.81 11.90 -8.41
N GLY A 24 -8.89 12.26 -9.69
CA GLY A 24 -9.37 11.36 -10.72
C GLY A 24 -8.56 10.06 -10.76
N PRO A 25 -9.03 9.02 -11.48
CA PRO A 25 -8.30 7.77 -11.56
C PRO A 25 -6.85 8.01 -11.99
N LEU A 26 -5.90 7.42 -11.24
CA LEU A 26 -4.50 7.50 -11.60
C LEU A 26 -4.28 6.82 -12.95
N GLU A 27 -3.54 7.49 -13.81
CA GLU A 27 -3.10 6.92 -15.08
C GLU A 27 -2.28 5.65 -14.83
N ARG A 28 -2.49 4.65 -15.69
CA ARG A 28 -1.78 3.39 -15.66
C ARG A 28 -0.91 3.29 -16.91
N VAL A 29 0.39 3.15 -16.72
CA VAL A 29 1.36 3.03 -17.82
C VAL A 29 1.95 1.63 -17.78
N ARG A 30 1.90 0.91 -18.90
CA ARG A 30 2.47 -0.43 -18.99
C ARG A 30 3.99 -0.38 -19.10
N TRP A 31 4.67 -1.11 -18.24
CA TRP A 31 6.12 -1.29 -18.33
C TRP A 31 6.51 -2.09 -19.58
N ALA A 32 7.61 -1.68 -20.21
CA ALA A 32 8.25 -2.39 -21.31
C ALA A 32 9.77 -2.13 -21.28
N PRO A 33 10.60 -3.00 -21.86
CA PRO A 33 12.01 -2.68 -22.11
C PRO A 33 12.16 -1.36 -22.88
N GLY A 34 13.11 -0.51 -22.46
CA GLY A 34 13.29 0.82 -23.06
C GLY A 34 12.32 1.89 -22.57
N PHE A 35 11.62 1.64 -21.46
CA PHE A 35 10.71 2.60 -20.84
C PHE A 35 11.36 3.99 -20.64
N ASP A 36 10.72 5.05 -21.13
CA ASP A 36 11.22 6.43 -21.01
C ASP A 36 10.93 7.01 -19.62
N TRP A 37 11.76 6.59 -18.66
CA TRP A 37 11.71 7.10 -17.29
C TRP A 37 11.86 8.62 -17.22
N PRO A 38 12.83 9.26 -17.92
CA PRO A 38 12.96 10.72 -17.91
C PRO A 38 11.69 11.46 -18.34
N ALA A 39 11.01 11.02 -19.41
CA ALA A 39 9.76 11.65 -19.83
C ALA A 39 8.66 11.47 -18.78
N LEU A 40 8.55 10.29 -18.17
CA LEU A 40 7.57 10.06 -17.11
C LEU A 40 7.82 10.95 -15.88
N PHE A 41 9.08 11.03 -15.41
CA PHE A 41 9.46 11.84 -14.26
C PHE A 41 9.17 13.34 -14.46
N LYS A 42 9.41 13.86 -15.67
CA LYS A 42 9.15 15.28 -16.00
C LYS A 42 7.68 15.68 -15.88
N ARG A 43 6.74 14.73 -15.94
CA ARG A 43 5.30 15.02 -15.83
C ARG A 43 4.87 15.47 -14.44
N ALA A 44 5.68 15.18 -13.40
CA ALA A 44 5.41 15.54 -12.00
C ALA A 44 3.99 15.16 -11.52
N ARG A 45 3.43 14.06 -12.04
CA ARG A 45 2.11 13.53 -11.68
C ARG A 45 2.23 12.06 -11.26
N PRO A 46 1.48 11.62 -10.24
CA PRO A 46 1.47 10.22 -9.83
C PRO A 46 0.85 9.34 -10.92
N VAL A 47 1.48 8.20 -11.18
CA VAL A 47 0.99 7.16 -12.09
C VAL A 47 1.17 5.78 -11.46
N ILE A 48 0.45 4.79 -11.97
CA ILE A 48 0.67 3.37 -11.68
C ILE A 48 1.49 2.77 -12.82
N ILE A 49 2.58 2.08 -12.50
CA ILE A 49 3.41 1.38 -13.49
C ILE A 49 3.07 -0.09 -13.46
N GLU A 50 2.35 -0.55 -14.47
CA GLU A 50 1.87 -1.93 -14.54
C GLU A 50 2.97 -2.88 -15.02
N GLY A 51 3.05 -4.06 -14.40
CA GLY A 51 3.94 -5.13 -14.84
C GLY A 51 5.42 -4.97 -14.46
N PHE A 52 5.85 -3.79 -13.97
CA PHE A 52 7.25 -3.52 -13.64
C PHE A 52 7.82 -4.47 -12.59
N VAL A 53 7.03 -4.78 -11.56
CA VAL A 53 7.42 -5.65 -10.45
C VAL A 53 6.93 -7.09 -10.61
N ALA A 54 6.36 -7.45 -11.75
CA ALA A 54 5.73 -8.76 -11.95
C ALA A 54 6.74 -9.92 -11.81
N SER A 55 7.99 -9.70 -12.21
CA SER A 55 9.07 -10.68 -12.12
C SER A 55 9.82 -10.65 -10.78
N TRP A 56 9.48 -9.76 -9.85
CA TRP A 56 10.17 -9.69 -8.57
C TRP A 56 9.89 -10.96 -7.76
N PRO A 57 10.90 -11.54 -7.07
CA PRO A 57 10.69 -12.75 -6.27
C PRO A 57 9.55 -12.60 -5.26
N ALA A 58 9.38 -11.39 -4.69
CA ALA A 58 8.30 -11.10 -3.76
C ALA A 58 6.90 -11.41 -4.33
N SER A 59 6.69 -11.18 -5.61
CA SER A 59 5.39 -11.38 -6.29
C SER A 59 4.95 -12.85 -6.33
N GLY A 60 5.89 -13.80 -6.28
CA GLY A 60 5.58 -15.24 -6.30
C GLY A 60 5.93 -16.01 -5.02
N THR A 61 6.74 -15.43 -4.13
CA THR A 61 7.28 -16.17 -2.96
C THR A 61 6.74 -15.68 -1.62
N TRP A 62 6.10 -14.50 -1.58
CA TRP A 62 5.56 -13.97 -0.34
C TRP A 62 4.16 -14.51 -0.10
N SER A 63 4.05 -15.35 0.91
CA SER A 63 2.81 -15.84 1.49
C SER A 63 2.82 -15.56 2.98
N LEU A 64 1.67 -15.61 3.65
CA LEU A 64 1.63 -15.45 5.11
C LEU A 64 2.53 -16.48 5.82
N GLY A 65 2.54 -17.72 5.32
CA GLY A 65 3.42 -18.78 5.83
C GLY A 65 4.90 -18.46 5.64
N SER A 66 5.32 -18.04 4.45
CA SER A 66 6.74 -17.72 4.18
C SER A 66 7.21 -16.49 4.94
N LEU A 67 6.35 -15.47 5.07
CA LEU A 67 6.63 -14.28 5.87
C LEU A 67 6.72 -14.61 7.36
N ARG A 68 5.81 -15.42 7.91
CA ARG A 68 5.88 -15.87 9.31
C ARG A 68 7.14 -16.69 9.58
N ALA A 69 7.47 -17.65 8.71
CA ALA A 69 8.66 -18.47 8.87
C ALA A 69 9.96 -17.64 8.84
N ARG A 70 10.03 -16.63 7.97
CA ARG A 70 11.24 -15.81 7.78
C ARG A 70 11.35 -14.63 8.76
N LEU A 71 10.24 -14.01 9.13
CA LEU A 71 10.20 -12.72 9.83
C LEU A 71 9.38 -12.76 11.13
N GLY A 72 8.67 -13.84 11.44
CA GLY A 72 7.68 -13.87 12.54
C GLY A 72 8.25 -13.66 13.94
N ARG A 73 9.57 -13.71 14.12
CA ARG A 73 10.26 -13.41 15.39
C ARG A 73 10.89 -12.01 15.43
N ARG A 74 10.81 -11.24 14.35
CA ARG A 74 11.39 -9.90 14.31
C ARG A 74 10.44 -8.92 15.00
N PRO A 75 10.95 -8.04 15.88
CA PRO A 75 10.13 -6.98 16.44
C PRO A 75 9.63 -6.06 15.33
N VAL A 76 8.35 -5.68 15.39
CA VAL A 76 7.72 -4.76 14.45
C VAL A 76 6.93 -3.70 15.18
N ARG A 77 6.88 -2.51 14.61
CA ARG A 77 5.99 -1.44 15.07
C ARG A 77 4.76 -1.46 14.18
N ALA A 78 3.57 -1.52 14.78
CA ALA A 78 2.32 -1.48 14.03
C ALA A 78 1.39 -0.40 14.56
N ALA A 79 0.68 0.26 13.65
CA ALA A 79 -0.39 1.18 13.99
C ALA A 79 -1.71 0.40 14.09
N VAL A 80 -2.42 0.60 15.20
CA VAL A 80 -3.77 0.09 15.41
C VAL A 80 -4.73 1.27 15.33
N VAL A 81 -5.74 1.15 14.48
CA VAL A 81 -6.78 2.17 14.30
C VAL A 81 -8.03 1.68 15.02
N GLY A 82 -8.48 2.44 16.01
CA GLY A 82 -9.69 2.16 16.78
C GLY A 82 -10.59 3.39 16.94
N PRO A 83 -11.73 3.26 17.64
CA PRO A 83 -12.68 4.36 17.84
C PRO A 83 -12.07 5.60 18.50
N GLY A 84 -11.00 5.44 19.29
CA GLY A 84 -10.26 6.54 19.95
C GLY A 84 -9.13 7.16 19.11
N GLY A 85 -8.92 6.73 17.87
CA GLY A 85 -7.85 7.21 16.99
C GLY A 85 -6.78 6.16 16.67
N VAL A 86 -5.60 6.63 16.26
CA VAL A 86 -4.46 5.78 15.88
C VAL A 86 -3.53 5.62 17.07
N THR A 87 -3.28 4.38 17.50
CA THR A 87 -2.30 4.04 18.53
C THR A 87 -1.18 3.20 17.92
N THR A 88 0.06 3.59 18.15
CA THR A 88 1.22 2.83 17.71
C THR A 88 1.65 1.86 18.79
N LEU A 89 1.75 0.58 18.45
CA LEU A 89 2.19 -0.49 19.34
C LEU A 89 3.53 -1.05 18.85
N ASP A 90 4.47 -1.19 19.79
CA ASP A 90 5.71 -1.94 19.55
C ASP A 90 5.45 -3.42 19.85
N TYR A 91 5.35 -4.23 18.80
CA TYR A 91 5.31 -5.68 18.91
C TYR A 91 6.75 -6.21 18.92
N SER A 92 7.42 -6.07 20.05
CA SER A 92 8.51 -6.97 20.43
C SER A 92 7.88 -8.19 21.08
N GLN A 93 8.30 -9.41 20.74
CA GLN A 93 7.76 -10.57 21.43
C GLN A 93 8.08 -10.48 22.94
N GLY A 94 7.03 -10.51 23.74
CA GLY A 94 7.02 -11.12 25.06
C GLY A 94 6.34 -12.49 24.97
N THR A 95 7.18 -13.53 24.92
CA THR A 95 6.98 -14.94 25.39
C THR A 95 5.82 -15.80 24.82
N PRO A 96 5.95 -17.14 24.84
CA PRO A 96 5.23 -18.11 24.00
C PRO A 96 3.72 -18.19 24.22
#